data_AF-A0ABD1R4M8-F1
#
_entry.id   AF-A0ABD1R4M8-F1
#
_cell.length_a   1.000
_cell.length_b   1.000
_cell.length_c   1.000
_cell.angle_alpha   90.00
_cell.angle_beta   90.00
_cell.angle_gamma   90.00
#
_symmetry.space_group_name_H-M   'P 1'
#
loop_
_entity.id
_entity.type
_entity.pdbx_description
1 polymer ?
#
loop_
_entity_poly.entity_id
_entity_poly.type
_entity_poly.pdbx_seq_one_letter_code
_entity_poly.pdbx_strand_id
1 'polypeptide(L)'
;MASQNGVQSTELLNAQAHVWNHIFNFINSMSLKCAVQLGILDIIHEYGKPMTLEELVDALHINKAKVNGVYHLMRIFTHSGFFVKEKISGDEEKKGYRLTPSSRLLLKDEPYSVAPLLLAMLDPIFRETFQKKERLAPFEVAHGRTFWEYLKN
;
A
#
# COMPACT_ATOMS: atom_id res chain seq x y z
N MET A 1 -3.73 -40.79 -19.11
CA MET A 1 -4.19 -40.53 -17.73
C MET A 1 -3.24 -39.64 -16.92
N ALA A 2 -1.90 -39.81 -16.98
CA ALA A 2 -0.97 -38.91 -16.28
C ALA A 2 -1.01 -37.43 -16.74
N SER A 3 -1.24 -37.18 -18.03
CA SER A 3 -1.32 -35.82 -18.60
C SER A 3 -2.57 -35.04 -18.14
N GLN A 4 -3.74 -35.69 -18.02
CA GLN A 4 -4.96 -35.07 -17.49
C GLN A 4 -4.83 -34.71 -16.00
N ASN A 5 -4.20 -35.57 -15.20
CA ASN A 5 -3.94 -35.27 -13.78
C ASN A 5 -2.96 -34.10 -13.60
N GLY A 6 -1.97 -33.94 -14.51
CA GLY A 6 -1.02 -32.83 -14.50
C GLY A 6 -1.66 -31.47 -14.86
N VAL A 7 -2.55 -31.46 -15.86
CA VAL A 7 -3.31 -30.26 -16.26
C VAL A 7 -4.28 -29.85 -15.16
N GLN A 8 -5.04 -30.79 -14.59
CA GLN A 8 -5.98 -30.53 -13.49
C GLN A 8 -5.27 -30.05 -12.21
N SER A 9 -4.08 -30.56 -11.91
CA SER A 9 -3.26 -30.09 -10.79
C SER A 9 -2.78 -28.65 -10.98
N THR A 10 -2.39 -28.29 -12.20
CA THR A 10 -1.95 -26.92 -12.53
C THR A 10 -3.11 -25.93 -12.49
N GLU A 11 -4.28 -26.31 -12.99
CA GLU A 11 -5.50 -25.51 -12.88
C GLU A 11 -5.88 -25.23 -11.42
N LEU A 12 -5.80 -26.25 -10.55
CA LEU A 12 -6.08 -26.10 -9.13
C LEU A 12 -5.09 -25.14 -8.45
N LEU A 13 -3.79 -25.26 -8.73
CA LEU A 13 -2.77 -24.36 -8.19
C LEU A 13 -2.99 -22.91 -8.62
N ASN A 14 -3.34 -22.68 -9.89
CA ASN A 14 -3.68 -21.36 -10.39
C ASN A 14 -4.93 -20.79 -9.72
N ALA A 15 -5.96 -21.61 -9.50
CA ALA A 15 -7.16 -21.21 -8.78
C ALA A 15 -6.85 -20.84 -7.31
N GLN A 16 -5.99 -21.62 -6.63
CA GLN A 16 -5.55 -21.31 -5.27
C GLN A 16 -4.76 -20.01 -5.21
N ALA A 17 -3.80 -19.81 -6.11
CA ALA A 17 -3.02 -18.57 -6.19
C ALA A 17 -3.94 -17.36 -6.43
N HIS A 18 -4.93 -17.49 -7.32
CA HIS A 18 -5.92 -16.45 -7.58
C HIS A 18 -6.72 -16.10 -6.31
N VAL A 19 -7.26 -17.09 -5.61
CA VAL A 19 -8.00 -16.88 -4.35
C VAL A 19 -7.11 -16.25 -3.27
N TRP A 20 -5.88 -16.73 -3.10
CA TRP A 20 -4.93 -16.17 -2.13
C TRP A 20 -4.58 -14.72 -2.45
N ASN A 21 -4.36 -14.37 -3.72
CA ASN A 21 -4.12 -12.99 -4.13
C ASN A 21 -5.28 -12.09 -3.69
N HIS A 22 -6.53 -12.52 -3.86
CA HIS A 22 -7.69 -11.77 -3.39
C HIS A 22 -7.78 -11.69 -1.85
N ILE A 23 -7.55 -12.80 -1.14
CA ILE A 23 -7.57 -12.84 0.33
C ILE A 23 -6.54 -11.86 0.92
N PHE A 24 -5.34 -11.80 0.34
CA PHE A 24 -4.25 -10.99 0.86
C PHE A 24 -4.12 -9.60 0.24
N ASN A 25 -4.93 -9.25 -0.77
CA ASN A 25 -4.80 -7.97 -1.47
C ASN A 25 -4.98 -6.75 -0.54
N PHE A 26 -5.74 -6.88 0.55
CA PHE A 26 -5.90 -5.79 1.53
C PHE A 26 -4.58 -5.35 2.17
N ILE A 27 -3.57 -6.24 2.23
CA ILE A 27 -2.25 -5.92 2.75
C ILE A 27 -1.63 -4.81 1.92
N ASN A 28 -1.78 -4.82 0.59
CA ASN A 28 -1.26 -3.76 -0.28
C ASN A 28 -1.87 -2.40 0.08
N SER A 29 -3.19 -2.34 0.26
CA SER A 29 -3.89 -1.11 0.64
C SER A 29 -3.49 -0.61 2.02
N MET A 30 -3.41 -1.49 3.01
CA MET A 30 -3.03 -1.14 4.39
C MET A 30 -1.57 -0.73 4.49
N SER A 31 -0.67 -1.36 3.73
CA SER A 31 0.71 -0.94 3.59
C SER A 31 0.77 0.47 3.01
N LEU A 32 0.03 0.78 1.95
CA LEU A 32 0.04 2.10 1.33
C LEU A 32 -0.44 3.19 2.29
N LYS A 33 -1.52 2.92 3.05
CA LYS A 33 -1.98 3.78 4.15
C LYS A 33 -0.86 4.03 5.17
N CYS A 34 -0.16 2.99 5.58
CA CYS A 34 0.95 3.09 6.52
C CYS A 34 2.08 3.98 5.96
N ALA A 35 2.44 3.85 4.69
CA ALA A 35 3.47 4.68 4.08
C ALA A 35 3.10 6.16 4.05
N VAL A 36 1.86 6.49 3.71
CA VAL A 36 1.34 7.87 3.76
C VAL A 36 1.36 8.40 5.19
N GLN A 37 0.87 7.63 6.15
CA GLN A 37 0.82 8.06 7.57
C GLN A 37 2.21 8.21 8.20
N LEU A 38 3.18 7.39 7.80
CA LEU A 38 4.57 7.48 8.25
C LEU A 38 5.37 8.56 7.49
N GLY A 39 4.81 9.19 6.46
CA GLY A 39 5.51 10.19 5.65
C GLY A 39 6.65 9.61 4.81
N ILE A 40 6.66 8.29 4.55
CA ILE A 40 7.75 7.62 3.80
C ILE A 40 7.91 8.24 2.41
N LEU A 41 6.79 8.54 1.75
CA LEU A 41 6.79 9.08 0.40
C LEU A 41 7.39 10.49 0.38
N ASP A 42 6.97 11.34 1.30
CA ASP A 42 7.43 12.72 1.42
C ASP A 42 8.92 12.76 1.82
N ILE A 43 9.36 11.93 2.78
CA ILE A 43 10.77 11.81 3.18
C ILE A 43 11.68 11.48 1.99
N ILE A 44 11.32 10.48 1.18
CA ILE A 44 12.13 10.11 0.00
C ILE A 44 12.06 11.21 -1.06
N HIS A 45 10.93 11.91 -1.19
CA HIS A 45 10.77 13.01 -2.14
C HIS A 45 11.64 14.23 -1.78
N GLU A 46 11.56 14.67 -0.53
CA GLU A 46 12.32 15.79 0.02
C GLU A 46 13.83 15.53 0.02
N TYR A 47 14.26 14.27 0.10
CA TYR A 47 15.67 13.91 -0.01
C TYR A 47 16.27 14.23 -1.40
N GLY A 48 15.44 14.31 -2.44
CA GLY A 48 15.83 14.79 -3.78
C GLY A 48 16.71 13.84 -4.62
N LYS A 49 17.16 12.72 -4.06
CA LYS A 49 17.99 11.69 -4.73
C LYS A 49 17.58 10.28 -4.27
N PRO A 50 18.03 9.18 -4.92
CA PRO A 50 17.73 7.84 -4.44
C PRO A 50 18.19 7.64 -2.99
N MET A 51 17.27 7.23 -2.11
CA MET A 51 17.49 7.10 -0.67
C MET A 51 17.69 5.63 -0.27
N THR A 52 18.76 5.31 0.44
CA THR A 52 19.00 3.95 0.97
C THR A 52 17.99 3.58 2.05
N LEU A 53 17.91 2.27 2.36
CA LEU A 53 17.11 1.81 3.49
C LEU A 53 17.59 2.39 4.83
N GLU A 54 18.90 2.51 5.01
CA GLU A 54 19.52 3.03 6.24
C GLU A 54 19.15 4.49 6.44
N GLU A 55 19.34 5.33 5.41
CA GLU A 55 18.95 6.75 5.44
C GLU A 55 17.45 6.93 5.69
N LEU A 56 16.60 6.08 5.09
CA LEU A 56 15.16 6.12 5.30
C LEU A 56 14.79 5.78 6.75
N VAL A 57 15.39 4.72 7.30
CA VAL A 57 15.15 4.28 8.69
C VAL A 57 15.58 5.36 9.67
N ASP A 58 16.72 5.99 9.42
CA ASP A 58 17.24 7.09 10.23
C ASP A 58 16.31 8.30 10.18
N ALA A 59 15.86 8.69 8.98
CA ALA A 59 14.92 9.80 8.79
C ALA A 59 13.54 9.56 9.44
N LEU A 60 13.08 8.30 9.47
CA LEU A 60 11.82 7.93 10.13
C LEU A 60 11.89 7.95 11.66
N HIS A 61 13.09 8.02 12.26
CA HIS A 61 13.31 7.99 13.71
C HIS A 61 12.60 6.82 14.41
N ILE A 62 12.55 5.64 13.78
CA ILE A 62 11.83 4.47 14.31
C ILE A 62 12.70 3.61 15.24
N ASN A 63 12.04 2.87 16.12
CA ASN A 63 12.71 1.87 16.96
C ASN A 63 13.43 0.83 16.06
N LYS A 64 14.68 0.48 16.42
CA LYS A 64 15.50 -0.54 15.72
C LYS A 64 14.77 -1.88 15.50
N ALA A 65 13.85 -2.26 16.40
CA ALA A 65 13.03 -3.46 16.24
C ALA A 65 12.08 -3.43 15.01
N LYS A 66 11.77 -2.24 14.47
CA LYS A 66 10.85 -2.03 13.35
C LYS A 66 11.54 -1.88 11.99
N VAL A 67 12.88 -1.90 11.94
CA VAL A 67 13.68 -1.75 10.71
C VAL A 67 13.30 -2.80 9.66
N ASN A 68 13.17 -4.06 10.09
CA ASN A 68 12.71 -5.13 9.22
C ASN A 68 11.31 -4.83 8.66
N GLY A 69 10.42 -4.20 9.42
CA GLY A 69 9.10 -3.79 8.93
C GLY A 69 9.19 -2.82 7.76
N VAL A 70 10.04 -1.79 7.86
CA VAL A 70 10.29 -0.83 6.77
C VAL A 70 10.89 -1.53 5.55
N TYR A 71 11.84 -2.43 5.74
CA TYR A 71 12.40 -3.22 4.64
C TYR A 71 11.33 -3.99 3.86
N HIS A 72 10.43 -4.68 4.57
CA HIS A 72 9.34 -5.43 3.94
C HIS A 72 8.36 -4.51 3.21
N LEU A 73 7.99 -3.36 3.81
CA LEU A 73 7.15 -2.37 3.15
C LEU A 73 7.80 -1.87 1.85
N MET A 74 9.07 -1.46 1.90
CA MET A 74 9.78 -0.99 0.71
C MET A 74 9.90 -2.07 -0.36
N ARG A 75 10.05 -3.34 0.02
CA ARG A 75 10.03 -4.47 -0.92
C ARG A 75 8.66 -4.64 -1.58
N ILE A 76 7.57 -4.57 -0.82
CA ILE A 76 6.19 -4.62 -1.33
C ILE A 76 5.98 -3.49 -2.33
N PHE A 77 6.31 -2.26 -1.96
CA PHE A 77 6.11 -1.08 -2.81
C PHE A 77 6.99 -1.06 -4.05
N THR A 78 8.20 -1.61 -3.97
CA THR A 78 9.05 -1.76 -5.16
C THR A 78 8.41 -2.75 -6.13
N HIS A 79 7.92 -3.88 -5.62
CA HIS A 79 7.26 -4.90 -6.44
C HIS A 79 5.93 -4.40 -7.04
N SER A 80 5.16 -3.60 -6.30
CA SER A 80 3.91 -3.00 -6.80
C SER A 80 4.10 -1.70 -7.60
N GLY A 81 5.34 -1.29 -7.87
CA GLY A 81 5.66 -0.20 -8.78
C GLY A 81 5.50 1.21 -8.19
N PHE A 82 5.42 1.35 -6.87
CA PHE A 82 5.46 2.67 -6.20
C PHE A 82 6.88 3.19 -6.02
N PHE A 83 7.88 2.32 -5.92
CA PHE A 83 9.29 2.73 -5.92
C PHE A 83 10.10 1.92 -6.91
N VAL A 84 11.22 2.49 -7.34
CA VAL A 84 12.25 1.81 -8.11
C VAL A 84 13.56 1.85 -7.35
N LYS A 85 14.37 0.79 -7.48
CA LYS A 85 15.75 0.80 -6.98
C LYS A 85 16.66 1.36 -8.07
N GLU A 86 17.39 2.41 -7.74
CA GLU A 86 18.30 3.10 -8.65
C GLU A 86 19.71 3.18 -8.03
N LYS A 87 20.75 3.12 -8.88
CA LYS A 87 22.14 3.27 -8.42
C LYS A 87 22.34 4.67 -7.86
N ILE A 88 23.06 4.79 -6.75
CA ILE A 88 23.42 6.09 -6.18
C ILE A 88 24.65 6.61 -6.91
N SER A 89 24.60 7.87 -7.36
CA SER A 89 25.73 8.50 -8.05
C SER A 89 26.99 8.48 -7.17
N GLY A 90 28.05 7.82 -7.65
CA GLY A 90 29.33 7.70 -6.94
C GLY A 90 29.57 6.37 -6.24
N ASP A 91 28.59 5.45 -6.20
CA ASP A 91 28.75 4.10 -5.65
C ASP A 91 27.92 3.10 -6.46
N GLU A 92 28.59 2.31 -7.31
CA GLU A 92 27.92 1.37 -8.22
C GLU A 92 27.25 0.18 -7.50
N GLU A 93 27.70 -0.14 -6.28
CA GLU A 93 27.18 -1.25 -5.50
C GLU A 93 25.94 -0.83 -4.68
N LYS A 94 25.84 0.45 -4.33
CA LYS A 94 24.70 0.97 -3.56
C LYS A 94 23.52 1.38 -4.43
N LYS A 95 22.35 0.88 -4.05
CA LYS A 95 21.06 1.25 -4.66
C LYS A 95 20.15 1.90 -3.63
N GLY A 96 19.55 3.03 -4.01
CA GLY A 96 18.53 3.73 -3.24
C GLY A 96 17.14 3.58 -3.87
N TYR A 97 16.12 3.93 -3.11
CA TYR A 97 14.73 4.00 -3.54
C TYR A 97 14.43 5.36 -4.14
N ARG A 98 13.73 5.37 -5.28
CA ARG A 98 13.17 6.58 -5.89
C ARG A 98 11.68 6.41 -6.19
N LEU A 99 10.93 7.50 -6.07
CA LEU A 99 9.51 7.53 -6.43
C LEU A 99 9.29 7.29 -7.92
N THR A 100 8.21 6.59 -8.22
CA THR A 100 7.60 6.46 -9.55
C THR A 100 6.48 7.49 -9.72
N PRO A 101 5.91 7.66 -10.92
CA PRO A 101 4.73 8.51 -11.09
C PRO A 101 3.57 8.11 -10.17
N SER A 102 3.38 6.81 -9.90
CA SER A 102 2.31 6.31 -9.02
C SER A 102 2.46 6.75 -7.57
N SER A 103 3.68 6.77 -7.02
CA SER A 103 3.90 7.25 -5.65
C SER A 103 3.86 8.76 -5.52
N ARG A 104 4.11 9.52 -6.59
CA ARG A 104 3.95 10.99 -6.58
C ARG A 104 2.51 11.41 -6.36
N LEU A 105 1.54 10.65 -6.88
CA LEU A 105 0.11 10.88 -6.61
C LEU A 105 -0.28 10.69 -5.14
N LEU A 106 0.64 10.29 -4.28
CA LEU A 106 0.40 10.07 -2.86
C LEU A 106 1.21 11.03 -1.97
N LEU A 107 1.93 11.98 -2.56
CA LEU A 107 2.62 13.04 -1.83
C LEU A 107 1.62 14.02 -1.25
N LYS A 108 1.97 14.64 -0.12
CA LYS A 108 1.09 15.59 0.57
C LYS A 108 0.85 16.87 -0.22
N ASP A 109 1.90 17.40 -0.84
CA ASP A 109 1.88 18.70 -1.52
C ASP A 109 1.70 18.59 -3.05
N GLU A 110 1.34 17.40 -3.55
CA GLU A 110 1.04 17.19 -4.97
C GLU A 110 -0.39 17.70 -5.29
N PRO A 111 -0.57 18.58 -6.30
CA PRO A 111 -1.88 19.14 -6.64
C PRO A 111 -2.96 18.11 -6.96
N TYR A 112 -2.55 16.95 -7.47
CA TYR A 112 -3.43 15.84 -7.84
C TYR A 112 -3.30 14.65 -6.87
N SER A 113 -2.92 14.92 -5.62
CA SER A 113 -2.77 13.87 -4.61
C SER A 113 -4.08 13.11 -4.37
N VAL A 114 -4.01 11.79 -4.45
CA VAL A 114 -5.07 10.86 -4.06
C VAL A 114 -4.86 10.29 -2.66
N ALA A 115 -3.86 10.75 -1.92
CA ALA A 115 -3.64 10.36 -0.53
C ALA A 115 -4.87 10.62 0.37
N PRO A 116 -5.59 11.76 0.27
CA PRO A 116 -6.81 11.97 1.05
C PRO A 116 -7.89 10.92 0.76
N LEU A 117 -8.06 10.55 -0.51
CA LEU A 117 -9.01 9.51 -0.92
C LEU A 117 -8.61 8.14 -0.37
N LEU A 118 -7.33 7.78 -0.45
CA LEU A 118 -6.80 6.54 0.13
C LEU A 118 -7.09 6.46 1.64
N LEU A 119 -6.82 7.54 2.38
CA LEU A 119 -7.05 7.60 3.83
C LEU A 119 -8.54 7.51 4.16
N ALA A 120 -9.40 8.22 3.42
CA ALA A 120 -10.85 8.18 3.60
C ALA A 120 -11.42 6.78 3.34
N MET A 121 -11.05 6.13 2.23
CA MET A 121 -11.58 4.81 1.87
C MET A 121 -11.13 3.69 2.81
N LEU A 122 -9.98 3.86 3.47
CA LEU A 122 -9.43 2.91 4.44
C LEU A 122 -9.70 3.33 5.89
N ASP A 123 -10.60 4.29 6.09
CA ASP A 123 -11.10 4.65 7.40
C ASP A 123 -12.02 3.53 7.95
N PRO A 124 -12.00 3.23 9.27
CA PRO A 124 -12.89 2.26 9.87
C PRO A 124 -14.37 2.45 9.52
N ILE A 125 -14.84 3.69 9.35
CA ILE A 125 -16.22 4.02 8.98
C ILE A 125 -16.64 3.26 7.72
N PHE A 126 -15.80 3.28 6.68
CA PHE A 126 -16.07 2.57 5.42
C PHE A 126 -15.88 1.07 5.56
N ARG A 127 -14.91 0.60 6.35
CA ARG A 127 -14.72 -0.83 6.61
C ARG A 127 -15.97 -1.47 7.22
N GLU A 128 -16.64 -0.78 8.12
CA GLU A 128 -17.87 -1.24 8.77
C GLU A 128 -19.05 -1.33 7.78
N THR A 129 -19.11 -0.43 6.79
CA THR A 129 -20.16 -0.47 5.75
C THR A 129 -20.15 -1.75 4.95
N PHE A 130 -18.95 -2.26 4.60
CA PHE A 130 -18.81 -3.45 3.77
C PHE A 130 -18.98 -4.77 4.55
N GLN A 131 -19.08 -4.71 5.88
CA GLN A 131 -19.26 -5.90 6.73
C GLN A 131 -20.73 -6.24 6.99
N LYS A 132 -21.65 -5.28 6.84
CA LYS A 132 -23.08 -5.53 7.04
C LYS A 132 -23.69 -6.21 5.80
N LYS A 133 -24.49 -7.26 6.02
CA LYS A 133 -25.06 -8.13 4.98
C LYS A 133 -26.17 -7.48 4.14
N GLU A 134 -26.71 -6.36 4.57
CA GLU A 134 -27.87 -5.74 3.91
C GLU A 134 -27.44 -4.96 2.68
N ARG A 135 -28.05 -5.33 1.53
CA ARG A 135 -27.63 -4.91 0.19
C ARG A 135 -28.04 -3.48 -0.21
N LEU A 136 -28.84 -2.79 0.59
CA LEU A 136 -29.34 -1.45 0.27
C LEU A 136 -28.78 -0.45 1.27
N ALA A 137 -28.11 0.58 0.75
CA ALA A 137 -27.43 1.65 1.49
C ALA A 137 -26.49 1.15 2.62
N PRO A 138 -25.36 0.49 2.28
CA PRO A 138 -24.45 -0.10 3.28
C PRO A 138 -23.96 0.88 4.35
N PHE A 139 -23.85 2.18 4.00
CA PHE A 139 -23.47 3.22 4.95
C PHE A 139 -24.59 3.58 5.93
N GLU A 140 -25.82 3.80 5.43
CA GLU A 140 -26.98 4.14 6.27
C GLU A 140 -27.32 2.99 7.21
N VAL A 141 -27.28 1.74 6.72
CA VAL A 141 -27.45 0.56 7.55
C VAL A 141 -26.30 0.42 8.56
N ALA A 142 -25.09 0.80 8.19
CA ALA A 142 -23.94 0.77 9.09
C ALA A 142 -24.05 1.75 10.24
N HIS A 143 -24.37 3.01 9.92
CA HIS A 143 -24.17 4.16 10.80
C HIS A 143 -25.47 4.81 11.26
N GLY A 144 -26.65 4.34 10.81
CA GLY A 144 -27.97 4.84 11.20
C GLY A 144 -28.33 6.21 10.64
N ARG A 145 -27.51 6.77 9.75
CA ARG A 145 -27.66 8.09 9.11
C ARG A 145 -26.99 8.09 7.75
N THR A 146 -27.36 9.04 6.89
CA THR A 146 -26.75 9.15 5.56
C THR A 146 -25.27 9.53 5.65
N PHE A 147 -24.50 9.20 4.61
CA PHE A 147 -23.09 9.62 4.52
C PHE A 147 -22.93 11.14 4.65
N TRP A 148 -23.82 11.90 4.02
CA TRP A 148 -23.78 13.37 4.05
C TRP A 148 -24.12 13.96 5.42
N GLU A 149 -25.00 13.34 6.19
CA GLU A 149 -25.28 13.74 7.57
C GLU A 149 -24.11 13.40 8.49
N TYR A 150 -23.42 12.28 8.25
CA TYR A 150 -22.25 11.91 9.02
C TYR A 150 -21.13 12.94 8.92
N LEU A 151 -20.87 13.45 7.70
CA LEU A 151 -19.80 14.42 7.43
C LEU A 151 -20.08 15.85 7.91
N LYS A 152 -21.33 16.19 8.25
CA LYS A 152 -21.72 17.53 8.70
C LYS A 152 -21.47 17.78 10.19
N ASN A 153 -21.16 16.74 10.96
CA ASN A 153 -20.84 16.79 12.40
C ASN A 153 -19.33 16.66 12.62
#